data_AF-Q2FFU9-F1
#
_entry.id   AF-Q2FFU9-F1
#
_cell.length_a   1.000
_cell.length_b   1.000
_cell.length_c   1.000
_cell.angle_alpha   90.00
_cell.angle_beta   90.00
_cell.angle_gamma   90.00
#
_symmetry.space_group_name_H-M   'P 1'
#
loop_
_entity.id
_entity.type
_entity.pdbx_description
1 polymer ?
#
loop_
_entity_poly.entity_id
_entity_poly.type
_entity_poly.pdbx_seq_one_letter_code
_entity_poly.pdbx_strand_id
1 'polypeptide(L)'
;MDFWLYKQAQQNGHHIAITDGQESYTYQNLYCEASLLAKRLKAYQQSRVGLYIDNSIQSIILIHACWLANIEIAMINTRLTPNEMTNQMKSIDVQLIFCTLPLELRGFQIVSLDDIEFAGRDITTNSLLDNTMGIQYETSNETVVPKESPSNILNTSFNLDDIASIMFTSGTTGPQKAVPQTFRNHYASAIGCKESLGFDRDTNWLSVLPIYHISGLSVLLRAVIEGFTVRIVDKFNAEQILTMIKNERITHISLVPQTLNWLMQQGLHEPYNLQKILLGGAKLSATMIETALQYNLPIYNSFGMTETCSQFLTATPEMLHARPDTVGMPSANVDVKIKNPNKEGHGELMIKGANVMNVYLYPTDLTGTFENGYFNTGDIAEIDHEGYVMIYDRRKDLIISGGENIYPYQIETVAKQFPGISDAVCVGHPDDTWGQVPKLYFVSESDISKAQLIAYLSQHLAKYKVPKHFEKVDTLPYTSTGKLQRNKLYRG
;
A
#
# COMPACT_ATOMS: atom_id res chain seq x y z
N MET A 1 -24.62 7.14 -8.09
CA MET A 1 -23.47 8.05 -7.88
C MET A 1 -22.59 7.92 -9.10
N ASP A 2 -21.94 8.99 -9.54
CA ASP A 2 -21.02 8.93 -10.69
C ASP A 2 -19.66 8.38 -10.27
N PHE A 3 -18.98 7.65 -11.17
CA PHE A 3 -17.58 7.27 -10.98
C PHE A 3 -16.74 8.54 -10.77
N TRP A 4 -15.82 8.54 -9.79
CA TRP A 4 -15.00 9.72 -9.49
C TRP A 4 -14.20 10.21 -10.69
N LEU A 5 -13.61 9.29 -11.48
CA LEU A 5 -12.86 9.67 -12.68
C LEU A 5 -13.74 10.34 -13.74
N TYR A 6 -14.95 9.82 -13.97
CA TYR A 6 -15.91 10.45 -14.86
C TYR A 6 -16.31 11.85 -14.35
N LYS A 7 -16.58 11.98 -13.04
CA LYS A 7 -16.89 13.28 -12.43
C LYS A 7 -15.77 14.30 -12.64
N GLN A 8 -14.50 13.92 -12.45
CA GLN A 8 -13.35 14.80 -12.68
C GLN A 8 -13.20 15.19 -14.16
N ALA A 9 -13.38 14.24 -15.08
CA ALA A 9 -13.37 14.51 -16.52
C ALA A 9 -14.43 15.55 -16.92
N GLN A 10 -15.63 15.49 -16.33
CA GLN A 10 -16.70 16.47 -16.57
C GLN A 10 -16.46 17.83 -15.92
N GLN A 11 -15.90 17.87 -14.71
CA GLN A 11 -15.78 19.11 -13.92
C GLN A 11 -14.49 19.90 -14.21
N ASN A 12 -13.39 19.22 -14.51
CA ASN A 12 -12.06 19.79 -14.66
C ASN A 12 -11.20 18.93 -15.60
N GLY A 13 -11.78 18.47 -16.71
CA GLY A 13 -11.15 17.52 -17.64
C GLY A 13 -9.82 17.95 -18.25
N HIS A 14 -9.49 19.24 -18.28
CA HIS A 14 -8.19 19.76 -18.74
C HIS A 14 -7.10 19.80 -17.65
N HIS A 15 -7.46 19.59 -16.39
CA HIS A 15 -6.49 19.54 -15.29
C HIS A 15 -5.65 18.26 -15.39
N ILE A 16 -4.34 18.37 -15.15
CA ILE A 16 -3.41 17.24 -15.22
C ILE A 16 -3.71 16.28 -14.05
N ALA A 17 -4.10 15.06 -14.37
CA ALA A 17 -4.37 14.02 -13.37
C ALA A 17 -3.07 13.33 -12.96
N ILE A 18 -2.24 12.93 -13.93
CA ILE A 18 -1.00 12.18 -13.71
C ILE A 18 0.10 12.61 -14.67
N THR A 19 1.34 12.58 -14.20
CA THR A 19 2.54 12.76 -15.03
C THR A 19 3.72 11.96 -14.48
N ASP A 20 4.59 11.49 -15.36
CA ASP A 20 5.85 10.81 -15.01
C ASP A 20 7.11 11.64 -15.37
N GLY A 21 6.90 12.89 -15.81
CA GLY A 21 7.95 13.82 -16.28
C GLY A 21 8.28 13.71 -17.77
N GLN A 22 7.75 12.72 -18.50
CA GLN A 22 7.85 12.57 -19.95
C GLN A 22 6.48 12.66 -20.61
N GLU A 23 5.51 11.94 -20.05
CA GLU A 23 4.11 11.93 -20.46
C GLU A 23 3.24 12.61 -19.39
N SER A 24 2.10 13.12 -19.83
CA SER A 24 1.13 13.80 -18.96
C SER A 24 -0.27 13.54 -19.48
N TYR A 25 -1.16 13.19 -18.56
CA TYR A 25 -2.55 12.89 -18.84
C TYR A 25 -3.44 13.84 -18.06
N THR A 26 -4.36 14.52 -18.76
CA THR A 26 -5.44 15.23 -18.09
C THR A 26 -6.50 14.24 -17.58
N TYR A 27 -7.40 14.68 -16.69
CA TYR A 27 -8.52 13.84 -16.27
C TYR A 27 -9.39 13.36 -17.44
N GLN A 28 -9.56 14.19 -18.48
CA GLN A 28 -10.26 13.78 -19.69
C GLN A 28 -9.51 12.66 -20.41
N ASN A 29 -8.20 12.79 -20.65
CA ASN A 29 -7.43 11.75 -21.34
C ASN A 29 -7.41 10.44 -20.54
N LEU A 30 -7.17 10.53 -19.22
CA LEU A 30 -7.16 9.39 -18.32
C LEU A 30 -8.52 8.66 -18.33
N TYR A 31 -9.63 9.40 -18.27
CA TYR A 31 -10.97 8.82 -18.36
C TYR A 31 -11.21 8.08 -19.67
N CYS A 32 -10.82 8.68 -20.80
CA CYS A 32 -11.04 8.09 -22.11
C CYS A 32 -10.23 6.82 -22.32
N GLU A 33 -8.95 6.83 -21.94
CA GLU A 33 -8.08 5.67 -22.08
C GLU A 33 -8.50 4.54 -21.13
N ALA A 34 -8.79 4.86 -19.87
CA ALA A 34 -9.31 3.89 -18.91
C ALA A 34 -10.67 3.30 -19.36
N SER A 35 -11.54 4.09 -20.01
CA SER A 35 -12.82 3.60 -20.53
C SER A 35 -12.65 2.66 -21.73
N LEU A 36 -11.72 2.95 -22.63
CA LEU A 36 -11.38 2.07 -23.75
C LEU A 36 -10.78 0.75 -23.26
N LEU A 37 -9.88 0.81 -22.29
CA LEU A 37 -9.30 -0.36 -21.67
C LEU A 37 -10.36 -1.17 -20.92
N ALA A 38 -11.23 -0.52 -20.14
CA ALA A 38 -12.32 -1.17 -19.39
C ALA A 38 -13.21 -2.05 -20.29
N LYS A 39 -13.52 -1.59 -21.53
CA LYS A 39 -14.28 -2.41 -22.51
C LYS A 39 -13.56 -3.72 -22.83
N ARG A 40 -12.24 -3.69 -22.99
CA ARG A 40 -11.42 -4.88 -23.27
C ARG A 40 -11.32 -5.79 -22.04
N LEU A 41 -11.14 -5.21 -20.84
CA LEU A 41 -11.09 -5.99 -19.60
C LEU A 41 -12.39 -6.76 -19.35
N LYS A 42 -13.56 -6.16 -19.64
CA LYS A 42 -14.87 -6.83 -19.50
C LYS A 42 -15.02 -8.07 -20.37
N ALA A 43 -14.29 -8.18 -21.49
CA ALA A 43 -14.34 -9.36 -22.36
C ALA A 43 -13.83 -10.64 -21.67
N TYR A 44 -13.01 -10.51 -20.61
CA TYR A 44 -12.53 -11.64 -19.81
C TYR A 44 -13.56 -12.18 -18.82
N GLN A 45 -14.68 -11.46 -18.59
CA GLN A 45 -15.78 -11.89 -17.72
C GLN A 45 -15.36 -12.26 -16.28
N GLN A 46 -14.35 -11.56 -15.75
CA GLN A 46 -13.88 -11.73 -14.36
C GLN A 46 -14.38 -10.58 -13.49
N SER A 47 -14.93 -10.89 -12.32
CA SER A 47 -15.32 -9.87 -11.32
C SER A 47 -14.16 -9.47 -10.40
N ARG A 48 -13.10 -10.29 -10.32
CA ARG A 48 -11.90 -10.04 -9.53
C ARG A 48 -10.66 -10.49 -10.29
N VAL A 49 -9.63 -9.66 -10.30
CA VAL A 49 -8.37 -9.92 -11.01
C VAL A 49 -7.18 -9.56 -10.15
N GLY A 50 -6.04 -10.23 -10.39
CA GLY A 50 -4.76 -9.83 -9.83
C GLY A 50 -4.12 -8.74 -10.67
N LEU A 51 -3.48 -7.75 -10.03
CA LEU A 51 -2.66 -6.74 -10.71
C LEU A 51 -1.20 -6.89 -10.26
N TYR A 52 -0.33 -7.24 -11.21
CA TYR A 52 1.13 -7.26 -11.03
C TYR A 52 1.75 -6.08 -11.76
N ILE A 53 1.86 -4.96 -11.04
CA ILE A 53 2.09 -3.64 -11.63
C ILE A 53 3.20 -2.86 -10.93
N ASP A 54 3.81 -1.94 -11.67
CA ASP A 54 4.81 -0.98 -11.21
C ASP A 54 4.22 0.43 -11.02
N ASN A 55 5.06 1.39 -10.63
CA ASN A 55 4.67 2.78 -10.51
C ASN A 55 4.80 3.50 -11.87
N SER A 56 3.80 3.32 -12.74
CA SER A 56 3.76 3.86 -14.10
C SER A 56 2.38 4.44 -14.48
N ILE A 57 2.31 5.24 -15.54
CA ILE A 57 1.05 5.78 -16.06
C ILE A 57 0.12 4.64 -16.50
N GLN A 58 0.66 3.65 -17.21
CA GLN A 58 -0.08 2.48 -17.70
C GLN A 58 -0.72 1.70 -16.55
N SER A 59 0.01 1.54 -15.43
CA SER A 59 -0.54 0.92 -14.21
C SER A 59 -1.71 1.72 -13.63
N ILE A 60 -1.66 3.05 -13.65
CA ILE A 60 -2.75 3.91 -13.16
C ILE A 60 -3.96 3.83 -14.10
N ILE A 61 -3.75 3.80 -15.42
CA ILE A 61 -4.81 3.61 -16.41
C ILE A 61 -5.51 2.26 -16.18
N LEU A 62 -4.74 1.18 -15.98
CA LEU A 62 -5.28 -0.16 -15.68
C LEU A 62 -6.11 -0.19 -14.39
N ILE A 63 -5.65 0.44 -13.31
CA ILE A 63 -6.42 0.54 -12.07
C ILE A 63 -7.77 1.22 -12.30
N HIS A 64 -7.76 2.38 -12.95
CA HIS A 64 -9.00 3.10 -13.25
C HIS A 64 -9.92 2.33 -14.21
N ALA A 65 -9.36 1.60 -15.17
CA ALA A 65 -10.12 0.75 -16.08
C ALA A 65 -10.81 -0.41 -15.36
N CYS A 66 -10.14 -1.08 -14.43
CA CYS A 66 -10.74 -2.11 -13.58
C CYS A 66 -11.93 -1.54 -12.78
N TRP A 67 -11.78 -0.37 -12.16
CA TRP A 67 -12.88 0.26 -11.42
C TRP A 67 -14.06 0.63 -12.33
N LEU A 68 -13.82 1.24 -13.51
CA LEU A 68 -14.87 1.54 -14.47
C LEU A 68 -15.60 0.29 -14.98
N ALA A 69 -14.91 -0.85 -15.02
CA ALA A 69 -15.45 -2.15 -15.39
C ALA A 69 -16.18 -2.89 -14.26
N ASN A 70 -16.23 -2.34 -13.03
CA ASN A 70 -16.69 -3.01 -11.81
C ASN A 70 -15.92 -4.31 -11.51
N ILE A 71 -14.59 -4.27 -11.65
CA ILE A 71 -13.69 -5.38 -11.35
C ILE A 71 -12.92 -5.07 -10.05
N GLU A 72 -12.97 -5.99 -9.09
CA GLU A 72 -12.21 -5.94 -7.85
C GLU A 72 -10.72 -6.19 -8.10
N ILE A 73 -9.86 -5.31 -7.57
CA ILE A 73 -8.40 -5.37 -7.81
C ILE A 73 -7.68 -6.06 -6.66
N ALA A 74 -7.10 -7.24 -6.87
CA ALA A 74 -6.15 -7.83 -5.93
C ALA A 74 -4.72 -7.36 -6.24
N MET A 75 -4.19 -6.45 -5.40
CA MET A 75 -2.85 -5.90 -5.57
C MET A 75 -1.78 -6.93 -5.21
N ILE A 76 -0.89 -7.24 -6.13
CA ILE A 76 0.21 -8.19 -5.92
C ILE A 76 1.49 -7.41 -5.58
N ASN A 77 2.11 -7.72 -4.43
CA ASN A 77 3.41 -7.16 -4.08
C ASN A 77 4.49 -7.78 -4.98
N THR A 78 5.15 -6.94 -5.77
CA THR A 78 6.13 -7.36 -6.79
C THR A 78 7.41 -7.98 -6.22
N ARG A 79 7.59 -7.95 -4.90
CA ARG A 79 8.74 -8.54 -4.20
C ARG A 79 8.47 -9.94 -3.68
N LEU A 80 7.25 -10.45 -3.81
CA LEU A 80 6.87 -11.78 -3.35
C LEU A 80 7.47 -12.88 -4.22
N THR A 81 7.71 -14.04 -3.61
CA THR A 81 8.08 -15.24 -4.38
C THR A 81 6.88 -15.78 -5.16
N PRO A 82 7.11 -16.56 -6.25
CA PRO A 82 6.03 -17.23 -6.98
C PRO A 82 5.11 -18.07 -6.07
N ASN A 83 5.66 -18.70 -5.03
CA ASN A 83 4.86 -19.46 -4.07
C ASN A 83 3.96 -18.56 -3.22
N GLU A 84 4.48 -17.45 -2.70
CA GLU A 84 3.67 -16.48 -1.95
C GLU A 84 2.55 -15.88 -2.82
N MET A 85 2.86 -15.47 -4.05
CA MET A 85 1.86 -14.94 -5.00
C MET A 85 0.77 -15.98 -5.29
N THR A 86 1.17 -17.24 -5.55
CA THR A 86 0.23 -18.33 -5.82
C THR A 86 -0.74 -18.55 -4.65
N ASN A 87 -0.20 -18.57 -3.43
CA ASN A 87 -1.01 -18.79 -2.23
C ASN A 87 -1.99 -17.65 -1.98
N GLN A 88 -1.55 -16.39 -2.18
CA GLN A 88 -2.44 -15.23 -2.09
C GLN A 88 -3.58 -15.32 -3.10
N MET A 89 -3.27 -15.41 -4.39
CA MET A 89 -4.28 -15.37 -5.45
C MET A 89 -5.28 -16.53 -5.36
N LYS A 90 -4.81 -17.75 -5.03
CA LYS A 90 -5.70 -18.89 -4.79
C LYS A 90 -6.61 -18.71 -3.58
N SER A 91 -6.13 -18.07 -2.51
CA SER A 91 -6.92 -17.88 -1.29
C SER A 91 -8.11 -16.94 -1.44
N ILE A 92 -8.16 -16.16 -2.53
CA ILE A 92 -9.24 -15.22 -2.87
C ILE A 92 -9.83 -15.48 -4.26
N ASP A 93 -9.68 -16.71 -4.78
CA ASP A 93 -10.27 -17.21 -6.03
C ASP A 93 -9.93 -16.39 -7.30
N VAL A 94 -8.72 -15.81 -7.36
CA VAL A 94 -8.24 -15.13 -8.57
C VAL A 94 -7.61 -16.12 -9.53
N GLN A 95 -8.06 -16.11 -10.79
CA GLN A 95 -7.50 -16.95 -11.87
C GLN A 95 -6.81 -16.14 -12.98
N LEU A 96 -7.15 -14.85 -13.12
CA LEU A 96 -6.62 -13.94 -14.13
C LEU A 96 -5.77 -12.85 -13.47
N ILE A 97 -4.58 -12.61 -14.02
CA ILE A 97 -3.66 -11.56 -13.57
C ILE A 97 -3.29 -10.67 -14.77
N PHE A 98 -3.60 -9.38 -14.66
CA PHE A 98 -3.13 -8.35 -15.58
C PHE A 98 -1.79 -7.79 -15.11
N CYS A 99 -0.87 -7.57 -16.04
CA CYS A 99 0.50 -7.15 -15.71
C CYS A 99 0.97 -6.00 -16.60
N THR A 100 1.66 -5.02 -16.00
CA THR A 100 2.53 -4.06 -16.73
C THR A 100 4.00 -4.46 -16.65
N LEU A 101 4.34 -5.41 -15.78
CA LEU A 101 5.66 -6.00 -15.64
C LEU A 101 5.65 -7.46 -16.12
N PRO A 102 6.77 -7.99 -16.63
CA PRO A 102 6.89 -9.41 -16.94
C PRO A 102 6.61 -10.29 -15.70
N LEU A 103 5.71 -11.28 -15.86
CA LEU A 103 5.37 -12.24 -14.82
C LEU A 103 5.21 -13.64 -15.42
N GLU A 104 5.89 -14.61 -14.81
CA GLU A 104 5.64 -16.03 -15.03
C GLU A 104 5.11 -16.67 -13.75
N LEU A 105 3.84 -17.08 -13.76
CA LEU A 105 3.20 -17.73 -12.61
C LEU A 105 2.32 -18.90 -13.09
N ARG A 106 2.73 -20.13 -12.76
CA ARG A 106 2.01 -21.33 -13.19
C ARG A 106 0.63 -21.42 -12.53
N GLY A 107 -0.38 -21.82 -13.31
CA GLY A 107 -1.74 -22.05 -12.83
C GLY A 107 -2.65 -20.83 -12.86
N PHE A 108 -2.20 -19.71 -13.43
CA PHE A 108 -2.99 -18.49 -13.64
C PHE A 108 -2.94 -18.09 -15.12
N GLN A 109 -4.01 -17.45 -15.59
CA GLN A 109 -4.02 -16.76 -16.88
C GLN A 109 -3.29 -15.42 -16.68
N ILE A 110 -2.13 -15.26 -17.31
CA ILE A 110 -1.34 -14.03 -17.28
C ILE A 110 -1.58 -13.27 -18.57
N VAL A 111 -1.94 -12.00 -18.49
CA VAL A 111 -2.16 -11.13 -19.65
C VAL A 111 -1.34 -9.86 -19.48
N SER A 112 -0.41 -9.62 -20.40
CA SER A 112 0.33 -8.36 -20.46
C SER A 112 -0.60 -7.24 -20.94
N LEU A 113 -0.48 -6.05 -20.35
CA LEU A 113 -1.22 -4.89 -20.81
C LEU A 113 -0.86 -4.50 -22.24
N ASP A 114 0.41 -4.67 -22.63
CA ASP A 114 0.88 -4.42 -24.00
C ASP A 114 0.07 -5.24 -25.02
N ASP A 115 -0.21 -6.51 -24.72
CA ASP A 115 -0.99 -7.40 -25.60
C ASP A 115 -2.44 -6.91 -25.76
N ILE A 116 -3.01 -6.30 -24.71
CA ILE A 116 -4.37 -5.74 -24.74
C ILE A 116 -4.39 -4.44 -25.54
N GLU A 117 -3.41 -3.56 -25.35
CA GLU A 117 -3.35 -2.24 -25.99
C GLU A 117 -3.13 -2.33 -27.49
N PHE A 118 -2.18 -3.17 -27.94
CA PHE A 118 -1.87 -3.38 -29.35
C PHE A 118 -3.03 -4.01 -30.14
N ALA A 119 -3.74 -4.98 -29.54
CA ALA A 119 -4.86 -5.65 -30.21
C ALA A 119 -5.99 -4.71 -30.68
N GLY A 120 -6.09 -3.51 -30.10
CA GLY A 120 -7.06 -2.51 -30.54
C GLY A 120 -6.53 -1.38 -31.41
N ARG A 121 -5.21 -1.30 -31.67
CA ARG A 121 -4.66 -0.41 -32.71
C ARG A 121 -4.74 -1.04 -34.11
N ASP A 122 -4.75 -2.38 -34.19
CA ASP A 122 -4.87 -3.09 -35.47
C ASP A 122 -6.30 -3.14 -36.06
N ILE A 123 -7.33 -2.71 -35.31
CA ILE A 123 -8.73 -2.70 -35.80
C ILE A 123 -9.04 -1.42 -36.63
N THR A 124 -8.13 -0.43 -36.68
CA THR A 124 -8.36 0.83 -37.43
C THR A 124 -7.94 0.83 -38.90
N THR A 125 -7.51 -0.30 -39.47
CA THR A 125 -7.23 -0.41 -40.91
C THR A 125 -7.71 -1.75 -41.47
N ASN A 126 -8.83 -1.71 -42.20
CA ASN A 126 -9.42 -2.80 -43.00
C ASN A 126 -10.11 -3.94 -42.24
N SER A 127 -11.43 -3.83 -42.04
CA SER A 127 -12.45 -4.76 -42.60
C SER A 127 -13.79 -4.72 -41.84
N LEU A 128 -14.90 -4.86 -42.61
CA LEU A 128 -16.28 -5.19 -42.19
C LEU A 128 -17.08 -4.02 -41.57
N LEU A 129 -17.85 -3.21 -42.32
CA LEU A 129 -19.11 -3.58 -43.01
C LEU A 129 -19.91 -4.63 -42.23
N ASP A 130 -20.61 -4.19 -41.19
CA ASP A 130 -21.93 -4.74 -40.89
C ASP A 130 -22.88 -3.64 -40.39
N ASN A 131 -23.99 -3.50 -41.11
CA ASN A 131 -25.03 -2.50 -40.89
C ASN A 131 -25.92 -2.96 -39.73
N THR A 132 -25.82 -2.31 -38.56
CA THR A 132 -26.96 -2.07 -37.65
C THR A 132 -26.52 -1.20 -36.47
N MET A 133 -27.29 -0.13 -36.23
CA MET A 133 -27.09 0.93 -35.21
C MET A 133 -26.04 1.99 -35.58
N GLY A 134 -26.55 3.14 -36.03
CA GLY A 134 -25.75 4.29 -36.45
C GLY A 134 -24.96 4.89 -35.29
N ILE A 135 -23.64 4.72 -35.34
CA ILE A 135 -22.66 5.59 -34.69
C ILE A 135 -21.81 6.15 -35.83
N GLN A 136 -22.01 7.44 -36.13
CA GLN A 136 -21.13 8.15 -37.06
C GLN A 136 -19.79 8.38 -36.37
N TYR A 137 -18.75 7.71 -36.87
CA TYR A 137 -17.36 8.02 -36.54
C TYR A 137 -16.84 9.00 -37.60
N GLU A 138 -16.69 10.28 -37.25
CA GLU A 138 -15.96 11.25 -38.09
C GLU A 138 -14.45 10.98 -37.99
N THR A 139 -13.84 10.61 -39.11
CA THR A 139 -12.41 10.42 -39.27
C THR A 139 -11.71 11.76 -39.45
N SER A 140 -11.28 12.36 -38.34
CA SER A 140 -10.11 13.24 -38.29
C SER A 140 -9.09 12.59 -37.35
N ASN A 141 -7.80 12.91 -37.47
CA ASN A 141 -6.71 12.34 -36.67
C ASN A 141 -6.76 12.71 -35.16
N GLU A 142 -7.94 12.96 -34.62
CA GLU A 142 -8.22 13.11 -33.20
C GLU A 142 -8.91 11.83 -32.74
N THR A 143 -8.25 11.08 -31.85
CA THR A 143 -8.82 9.92 -31.18
C THR A 143 -10.22 10.26 -30.67
N VAL A 144 -11.25 9.61 -31.21
CA VAL A 144 -12.66 9.83 -30.82
C VAL A 144 -12.79 9.65 -29.31
N VAL A 145 -12.84 10.77 -28.61
CA VAL A 145 -12.85 10.87 -27.15
C VAL A 145 -14.25 10.47 -26.67
N PRO A 146 -14.44 9.36 -25.93
CA PRO A 146 -15.73 9.08 -25.33
C PRO A 146 -16.02 10.18 -24.30
N LYS A 147 -16.90 11.12 -24.64
CA LYS A 147 -17.50 12.04 -23.67
C LYS A 147 -18.71 11.44 -22.96
N GLU A 148 -19.14 10.26 -23.40
CA GLU A 148 -20.32 9.57 -22.89
C GLU A 148 -20.06 8.95 -21.51
N SER A 149 -21.09 8.92 -20.67
CA SER A 149 -21.05 8.33 -19.32
C SER A 149 -20.72 6.83 -19.36
N PRO A 150 -20.01 6.27 -18.34
CA PRO A 150 -19.80 4.83 -18.19
C PRO A 150 -21.09 4.01 -18.26
N SER A 151 -22.21 4.57 -17.81
CA SER A 151 -23.52 3.91 -17.89
C SER A 151 -23.97 3.65 -19.34
N ASN A 152 -23.51 4.45 -20.31
CA ASN A 152 -23.82 4.27 -21.72
C ASN A 152 -22.80 3.36 -22.41
N ILE A 153 -21.50 3.62 -22.21
CA ILE A 153 -20.44 2.95 -22.96
C ILE A 153 -20.01 1.60 -22.37
N LEU A 154 -20.22 1.39 -21.07
CA LEU A 154 -19.81 0.19 -20.34
C LEU A 154 -20.98 -0.55 -19.69
N ASN A 155 -22.17 0.06 -19.59
CA ASN A 155 -23.30 -0.45 -18.81
C ASN A 155 -22.89 -0.81 -17.37
N THR A 156 -22.11 0.07 -16.72
CA THR A 156 -21.71 -0.05 -15.31
C THR A 156 -22.27 1.08 -14.47
N SER A 157 -22.41 0.82 -13.17
CA SER A 157 -22.83 1.78 -12.15
C SER A 157 -21.82 1.78 -11.01
N PHE A 158 -21.61 2.94 -10.40
CA PHE A 158 -20.70 3.10 -9.28
C PHE A 158 -21.44 2.96 -7.95
N ASN A 159 -20.96 2.05 -7.10
CA ASN A 159 -21.47 1.83 -5.75
C ASN A 159 -20.32 1.95 -4.73
N LEU A 160 -20.57 2.72 -3.66
CA LEU A 160 -19.57 2.95 -2.62
C LEU A 160 -19.24 1.68 -1.82
N ASP A 161 -20.17 0.72 -1.75
CA ASP A 161 -20.00 -0.50 -0.96
C ASP A 161 -19.29 -1.64 -1.73
N ASP A 162 -18.99 -1.43 -3.02
CA ASP A 162 -18.23 -2.39 -3.83
C ASP A 162 -16.75 -2.39 -3.40
N ILE A 163 -16.12 -3.57 -3.46
CA ILE A 163 -14.69 -3.73 -3.18
C ILE A 163 -13.89 -3.11 -4.32
N ALA A 164 -13.15 -2.04 -4.02
CA ALA A 164 -12.28 -1.37 -4.98
C ALA A 164 -10.93 -2.08 -5.09
N SER A 165 -10.38 -2.51 -3.95
CA SER A 165 -9.08 -3.17 -3.88
C SER A 165 -9.04 -4.22 -2.76
N ILE A 166 -8.20 -5.23 -2.95
CA ILE A 166 -7.86 -6.27 -1.99
C ILE A 166 -6.34 -6.23 -1.84
N MET A 167 -5.89 -6.05 -0.61
CA MET A 167 -4.46 -6.04 -0.27
C MET A 167 -4.18 -7.08 0.80
N PHE A 168 -3.12 -7.85 0.60
CA PHE A 168 -2.68 -8.80 1.62
C PHE A 168 -1.83 -8.11 2.68
N THR A 169 -2.15 -8.39 3.94
CA THR A 169 -1.26 -8.15 5.06
C THR A 169 -0.68 -9.47 5.53
N SER A 170 0.52 -9.42 6.07
CA SER A 170 1.10 -10.61 6.68
C SER A 170 0.43 -10.91 8.02
N GLY A 171 0.13 -12.19 8.28
CA GLY A 171 -0.45 -12.63 9.54
C GLY A 171 0.60 -12.70 10.67
N THR A 172 0.24 -12.26 11.87
CA THR A 172 1.04 -12.41 13.11
C THR A 172 1.18 -13.85 13.56
N THR A 173 0.15 -14.65 13.35
CA THR A 173 0.01 -15.99 13.94
C THR A 173 -0.48 -17.04 12.94
N GLY A 174 -0.41 -16.75 11.63
CA GLY A 174 -1.06 -17.57 10.62
C GLY A 174 -0.88 -17.07 9.18
N PRO A 175 -1.72 -17.54 8.24
CA PRO A 175 -1.63 -17.16 6.84
C PRO A 175 -1.83 -15.65 6.64
N GLN A 176 -1.35 -15.16 5.50
CA GLN A 176 -1.54 -13.77 5.09
C GLN A 176 -3.03 -13.44 5.03
N LYS A 177 -3.42 -12.26 5.52
CA LYS A 177 -4.81 -11.83 5.60
C LYS A 177 -5.18 -10.97 4.40
N ALA A 178 -6.26 -11.29 3.70
CA ALA A 178 -6.76 -10.51 2.59
C ALA A 178 -7.70 -9.40 3.09
N VAL A 179 -7.31 -8.15 2.93
CA VAL A 179 -8.08 -6.96 3.35
C VAL A 179 -8.88 -6.43 2.16
N PRO A 180 -10.21 -6.62 2.10
CA PRO A 180 -11.07 -5.95 1.15
C PRO A 180 -11.27 -4.48 1.56
N GLN A 181 -11.12 -3.58 0.58
CA GLN A 181 -11.20 -2.14 0.77
C GLN A 181 -12.25 -1.61 -0.20
N THR A 182 -13.36 -1.14 0.37
CA THR A 182 -14.47 -0.61 -0.43
C THR A 182 -14.17 0.81 -0.91
N PHE A 183 -14.89 1.27 -1.95
CA PHE A 183 -14.84 2.68 -2.33
C PHE A 183 -15.25 3.61 -1.16
N ARG A 184 -16.18 3.19 -0.30
CA ARG A 184 -16.54 3.92 0.93
C ARG A 184 -15.35 4.06 1.86
N ASN A 185 -14.56 3.00 2.04
CA ASN A 185 -13.38 3.05 2.88
C ASN A 185 -12.35 4.06 2.36
N HIS A 186 -12.07 4.00 1.06
CA HIS A 186 -11.14 4.92 0.40
C HIS A 186 -11.62 6.37 0.45
N TYR A 187 -12.92 6.61 0.24
CA TYR A 187 -13.51 7.95 0.33
C TYR A 187 -13.40 8.51 1.76
N ALA A 188 -13.74 7.70 2.77
CA ALA A 188 -13.64 8.09 4.17
C ALA A 188 -12.18 8.39 4.59
N SER A 189 -11.21 7.61 4.10
CA SER A 189 -9.80 7.88 4.33
C SER A 189 -9.35 9.18 3.63
N ALA A 190 -9.76 9.42 2.38
CA ALA A 190 -9.39 10.62 1.64
C ALA A 190 -9.90 11.90 2.33
N ILE A 191 -11.17 11.95 2.75
CA ILE A 191 -11.72 13.13 3.44
C ILE A 191 -11.10 13.33 4.84
N GLY A 192 -10.79 12.25 5.57
CA GLY A 192 -10.10 12.35 6.86
C GLY A 192 -8.66 12.86 6.70
N CYS A 193 -7.97 12.43 5.64
CA CYS A 193 -6.67 12.96 5.25
C CYS A 193 -6.75 14.44 4.86
N LYS A 194 -7.79 14.84 4.13
CA LYS A 194 -7.96 16.25 3.71
C LYS A 194 -8.08 17.18 4.91
N GLU A 195 -8.78 16.75 5.96
CA GLU A 195 -8.93 17.54 7.18
C GLU A 195 -7.64 17.56 8.02
N SER A 196 -7.01 16.40 8.23
CA SER A 196 -5.83 16.27 9.12
C SER A 196 -4.50 16.69 8.49
N LEU A 197 -4.31 16.48 7.18
CA LEU A 197 -3.09 16.84 6.44
C LEU A 197 -3.30 18.11 5.61
N GLY A 198 -4.45 18.23 4.93
CA GLY A 198 -4.74 19.33 4.00
C GLY A 198 -4.14 19.12 2.61
N PHE A 199 -5.00 19.03 1.60
CA PHE A 199 -4.69 19.06 0.17
C PHE A 199 -5.91 19.60 -0.61
N ASP A 200 -5.69 20.04 -1.83
CA ASP A 200 -6.69 20.69 -2.69
C ASP A 200 -6.40 20.39 -4.18
N ARG A 201 -7.08 21.09 -5.10
CA ARG A 201 -6.90 20.90 -6.55
C ARG A 201 -5.55 21.39 -7.08
N ASP A 202 -4.84 22.25 -6.36
CA ASP A 202 -3.52 22.74 -6.78
C ASP A 202 -2.39 21.84 -6.24
N THR A 203 -2.75 20.76 -5.54
CA THR A 203 -1.80 19.77 -5.05
C THR A 203 -1.13 19.03 -6.20
N ASN A 204 0.20 19.10 -6.24
CA ASN A 204 1.05 18.20 -7.00
C ASN A 204 1.74 17.23 -6.02
N TRP A 205 1.28 15.98 -5.98
CA TRP A 205 1.72 14.96 -5.03
C TRP A 205 2.69 13.98 -5.71
N LEU A 206 3.96 14.01 -5.31
CA LEU A 206 4.97 13.04 -5.75
C LEU A 206 4.75 11.70 -5.04
N SER A 207 4.44 10.68 -5.84
CA SER A 207 4.17 9.32 -5.38
C SER A 207 5.27 8.38 -5.85
N VAL A 208 6.07 7.88 -4.90
CA VAL A 208 7.19 6.97 -5.16
C VAL A 208 7.14 5.68 -4.33
N LEU A 209 6.27 5.64 -3.32
CA LEU A 209 6.01 4.41 -2.58
C LEU A 209 5.24 3.43 -3.49
N PRO A 210 5.41 2.11 -3.31
CA PRO A 210 4.80 1.15 -4.22
C PRO A 210 3.27 1.27 -4.29
N ILE A 211 2.74 1.35 -5.51
CA ILE A 211 1.31 1.49 -5.82
C ILE A 211 0.47 0.31 -5.30
N TYR A 212 1.07 -0.88 -5.17
CA TYR A 212 0.43 -2.09 -4.61
C TYR A 212 0.29 -2.05 -3.08
N HIS A 213 0.89 -1.07 -2.41
CA HIS A 213 0.63 -0.76 -1.00
C HIS A 213 -0.31 0.42 -0.88
N ILE A 214 -1.08 0.46 0.22
CA ILE A 214 -2.08 1.51 0.43
C ILE A 214 -1.46 2.91 0.53
N SER A 215 -0.19 3.03 0.92
CA SER A 215 0.54 4.30 0.92
C SER A 215 0.73 4.90 -0.47
N GLY A 216 0.86 4.07 -1.51
CA GLY A 216 0.89 4.50 -2.91
C GLY A 216 -0.53 4.63 -3.50
N LEU A 217 -1.37 3.60 -3.37
CA LEU A 217 -2.73 3.59 -3.95
C LEU A 217 -3.62 4.73 -3.41
N SER A 218 -3.53 5.06 -2.12
CA SER A 218 -4.35 6.12 -1.52
C SER A 218 -4.07 7.50 -2.11
N VAL A 219 -2.87 7.75 -2.66
CA VAL A 219 -2.56 9.02 -3.35
C VAL A 219 -3.41 9.15 -4.63
N LEU A 220 -3.56 8.06 -5.39
CA LEU A 220 -4.41 8.05 -6.60
C LEU A 220 -5.89 8.27 -6.27
N LEU A 221 -6.35 7.63 -5.20
CA LEU A 221 -7.72 7.77 -4.73
C LEU A 221 -8.01 9.19 -4.25
N ARG A 222 -7.10 9.80 -3.49
CA ARG A 222 -7.20 11.22 -3.08
C ARG A 222 -7.21 12.13 -4.31
N ALA A 223 -6.36 11.86 -5.29
CA ALA A 223 -6.28 12.64 -6.52
C ALA A 223 -7.60 12.63 -7.26
N VAL A 224 -8.18 11.47 -7.57
CA VAL A 224 -9.43 11.40 -8.33
C VAL A 224 -10.65 11.91 -7.55
N ILE A 225 -10.62 11.88 -6.21
CA ILE A 225 -11.69 12.45 -5.38
C ILE A 225 -11.64 13.99 -5.39
N GLU A 226 -10.45 14.57 -5.25
CA GLU A 226 -10.28 16.02 -5.10
C GLU A 226 -10.12 16.75 -6.45
N GLY A 227 -9.32 16.18 -7.36
CA GLY A 227 -9.02 16.72 -8.68
C GLY A 227 -7.63 17.33 -8.80
N PHE A 228 -6.60 16.67 -8.26
CA PHE A 228 -5.21 17.16 -8.21
C PHE A 228 -4.22 16.27 -8.99
N THR A 229 -2.99 16.74 -9.22
CA THR A 229 -1.97 16.00 -9.99
C THR A 229 -1.16 15.00 -9.15
N VAL A 230 -1.00 13.78 -9.64
CA VAL A 230 -0.02 12.81 -9.13
C VAL A 230 1.21 12.79 -10.03
N ARG A 231 2.37 13.14 -9.46
CA ARG A 231 3.67 12.91 -10.08
C ARG A 231 4.15 11.50 -9.71
N ILE A 232 3.90 10.52 -10.58
CA ILE A 232 4.26 9.11 -10.34
C ILE A 232 5.74 8.89 -10.65
N VAL A 233 6.47 8.18 -9.78
CA VAL A 233 7.89 7.85 -9.97
C VAL A 233 8.10 6.35 -9.75
N ASP A 234 8.76 5.67 -10.69
CA ASP A 234 8.99 4.21 -10.64
C ASP A 234 9.62 3.77 -9.32
N LYS A 235 10.80 4.34 -9.02
CA LYS A 235 11.62 3.95 -7.86
C LYS A 235 12.21 5.15 -7.15
N PHE A 236 12.45 4.96 -5.86
CA PHE A 236 13.11 5.96 -5.06
C PHE A 236 14.58 6.11 -5.48
N ASN A 237 14.93 7.30 -5.96
CA ASN A 237 16.30 7.77 -6.12
C ASN A 237 16.36 9.19 -5.53
N ALA A 238 17.17 9.38 -4.49
CA ALA A 238 17.16 10.62 -3.72
C ALA A 238 17.62 11.85 -4.54
N GLU A 239 18.60 11.69 -5.43
CA GLU A 239 19.09 12.76 -6.31
C GLU A 239 18.03 13.18 -7.32
N GLN A 240 17.37 12.20 -7.97
CA GLN A 240 16.30 12.48 -8.94
C GLN A 240 15.09 13.12 -8.28
N ILE A 241 14.64 12.59 -7.13
CA ILE A 241 13.51 13.17 -6.39
C ILE A 241 13.83 14.58 -5.89
N LEU A 242 15.03 14.84 -5.40
CA LEU A 242 15.43 16.19 -5.01
C LEU A 242 15.40 17.15 -6.21
N THR A 243 15.82 16.69 -7.38
CA THR A 243 15.72 17.46 -8.64
C THR A 243 14.26 17.76 -8.98
N MET A 244 13.35 16.78 -8.85
CA MET A 244 11.92 16.98 -9.07
C MET A 244 11.31 17.98 -8.08
N ILE A 245 11.63 17.87 -6.78
CA ILE A 245 11.16 18.80 -5.74
C ILE A 245 11.56 20.25 -6.08
N LYS A 246 12.79 20.45 -6.56
CA LYS A 246 13.31 21.77 -6.96
C LYS A 246 12.63 22.32 -8.21
N ASN A 247 12.38 21.48 -9.22
CA ASN A 247 12.06 21.94 -10.57
C ASN A 247 10.58 21.81 -10.95
N GLU A 248 9.85 20.83 -10.38
CA GLU A 248 8.49 20.45 -10.80
C GLU A 248 7.39 21.01 -9.87
N ARG A 249 7.74 21.93 -8.95
CA ARG A 249 6.83 22.55 -7.97
C ARG A 249 6.00 21.53 -7.19
N ILE A 250 6.66 20.46 -6.71
CA ILE A 250 6.02 19.44 -5.88
C ILE A 250 5.55 20.07 -4.57
N THR A 251 4.30 19.82 -4.19
CA THR A 251 3.68 20.34 -2.95
C THR A 251 3.56 19.28 -1.86
N HIS A 252 3.36 18.02 -2.26
CA HIS A 252 3.13 16.91 -1.35
C HIS A 252 4.04 15.74 -1.73
N ILE A 253 4.52 15.00 -0.73
CA ILE A 253 5.26 13.76 -0.95
C ILE A 253 4.98 12.79 0.20
N SER A 254 4.83 11.51 -0.12
CA SER A 254 4.71 10.43 0.88
C SER A 254 6.01 9.66 0.97
N LEU A 255 6.57 9.52 2.16
CA LEU A 255 7.87 8.88 2.41
C LEU A 255 7.81 7.97 3.64
N VAL A 256 8.85 7.14 3.79
CA VAL A 256 9.19 6.49 5.06
C VAL A 256 10.34 7.26 5.71
N PRO A 257 10.54 7.19 7.04
CA PRO A 257 11.63 7.89 7.73
C PRO A 257 13.01 7.73 7.08
N GLN A 258 13.34 6.52 6.60
CA GLN A 258 14.60 6.24 5.94
C GLN A 258 14.80 7.03 4.63
N THR A 259 13.75 7.17 3.81
CA THR A 259 13.85 7.90 2.53
C THR A 259 13.87 9.41 2.74
N LEU A 260 13.22 9.93 3.80
CA LEU A 260 13.40 11.31 4.23
C LEU A 260 14.85 11.60 4.64
N ASN A 261 15.45 10.71 5.44
CA ASN A 261 16.85 10.84 5.85
C ASN A 261 17.80 10.92 4.64
N TRP A 262 17.61 10.04 3.65
CA TRP A 262 18.41 10.08 2.42
C TRP A 262 18.20 11.36 1.62
N LEU A 263 16.98 11.91 1.55
CA LEU A 263 16.74 13.20 0.89
C LEU A 263 17.44 14.36 1.61
N MET A 264 17.39 14.40 2.94
CA MET A 264 18.12 15.41 3.71
C MET A 264 19.63 15.28 3.45
N GLN A 265 20.19 14.07 3.49
CA GLN A 265 21.62 13.83 3.18
C GLN A 265 22.01 14.23 1.76
N GLN A 266 21.09 14.15 0.78
CA GLN A 266 21.32 14.61 -0.59
C GLN A 266 21.15 16.13 -0.76
N GLY A 267 20.68 16.85 0.26
CA GLY A 267 20.59 18.31 0.26
C GLY A 267 19.17 18.88 0.27
N LEU A 268 18.15 18.13 0.69
CA LEU A 268 16.83 18.69 1.01
C LEU A 268 16.89 19.43 2.37
N HIS A 269 17.50 20.62 2.37
CA HIS A 269 17.69 21.46 3.57
C HIS A 269 16.78 22.70 3.59
N GLU A 270 15.83 22.78 2.66
CA GLU A 270 14.79 23.80 2.56
C GLU A 270 13.55 23.16 1.92
N PRO A 271 12.34 23.68 2.14
CA PRO A 271 11.10 23.05 1.67
C PRO A 271 10.83 23.23 0.16
N TYR A 272 11.43 24.23 -0.50
CA TYR A 272 11.03 24.65 -1.85
C TYR A 272 9.52 24.96 -1.95
N ASN A 273 8.76 24.20 -2.75
CA ASN A 273 7.30 24.33 -2.85
C ASN A 273 6.55 23.31 -1.97
N LEU A 274 7.27 22.46 -1.22
CA LEU A 274 6.65 21.46 -0.37
C LEU A 274 5.82 22.13 0.70
N GLN A 275 4.55 21.75 0.75
CA GLN A 275 3.60 22.10 1.80
C GLN A 275 3.51 20.98 2.83
N LYS A 276 3.63 19.70 2.42
CA LYS A 276 3.48 18.54 3.31
C LYS A 276 4.41 17.38 2.93
N ILE A 277 5.11 16.83 3.92
CA ILE A 277 5.86 15.56 3.81
C ILE A 277 5.16 14.55 4.72
N LEU A 278 4.33 13.68 4.15
CA LEU A 278 3.62 12.64 4.91
C LEU A 278 4.55 11.45 5.15
N LEU A 279 4.85 11.19 6.42
CA LEU A 279 5.68 10.08 6.89
C LEU A 279 4.81 8.98 7.49
N GLY A 280 5.18 7.73 7.25
CA GLY A 280 4.51 6.60 7.86
C GLY A 280 5.32 5.31 7.74
N GLY A 281 4.74 4.21 8.23
CA GLY A 281 5.29 2.86 8.07
C GLY A 281 6.38 2.48 9.08
N ALA A 282 7.23 3.40 9.55
CA ALA A 282 8.29 3.11 10.52
C ALA A 282 8.36 4.13 11.66
N LYS A 283 9.20 3.86 12.68
CA LYS A 283 9.46 4.79 13.78
C LYS A 283 10.23 6.00 13.27
N LEU A 284 9.86 7.19 13.73
CA LEU A 284 10.56 8.45 13.48
C LEU A 284 11.40 8.78 14.72
N SER A 285 12.68 9.10 14.56
CA SER A 285 13.54 9.45 15.70
C SER A 285 13.44 10.95 16.03
N ALA A 286 13.58 11.30 17.30
CA ALA A 286 13.58 12.69 17.75
C ALA A 286 14.63 13.54 17.01
N THR A 287 15.85 13.01 16.82
CA THR A 287 16.91 13.69 16.06
C THR A 287 16.52 13.95 14.60
N MET A 288 15.79 13.02 13.96
CA MET A 288 15.32 13.23 12.58
C MET A 288 14.24 14.31 12.52
N ILE A 289 13.34 14.33 13.51
CA ILE A 289 12.31 15.38 13.65
C ILE A 289 12.98 16.74 13.81
N GLU A 290 13.89 16.86 14.79
CA GLU A 290 14.62 18.10 15.07
C GLU A 290 15.36 18.62 13.83
N THR A 291 16.06 17.74 13.12
CA THR A 291 16.80 18.09 11.91
C THR A 291 15.87 18.60 10.81
N ALA A 292 14.77 17.88 10.54
CA ALA A 292 13.81 18.27 9.51
C ALA A 292 13.10 19.59 9.84
N LEU A 293 12.73 19.81 11.12
CA LEU A 293 12.13 21.07 11.57
C LEU A 293 13.12 22.25 11.49
N GLN A 294 14.41 22.04 11.77
CA GLN A 294 15.46 23.04 11.59
C GLN A 294 15.64 23.46 10.12
N TYR A 295 15.42 22.54 9.19
CA TYR A 295 15.38 22.81 7.74
C TYR A 295 14.04 23.34 7.24
N ASN A 296 13.12 23.69 8.15
CA ASN A 296 11.77 24.14 7.84
C ASN A 296 10.97 23.15 6.96
N LEU A 297 11.30 21.85 7.02
CA LEU A 297 10.58 20.83 6.28
C LEU A 297 9.23 20.53 6.97
N PRO A 298 8.09 20.60 6.25
CA PRO A 298 6.77 20.41 6.84
C PRO A 298 6.47 18.91 7.00
N ILE A 299 7.13 18.27 7.96
CA ILE A 299 6.98 16.83 8.23
C ILE A 299 5.70 16.53 9.02
N TYR A 300 4.93 15.56 8.54
CA TYR A 300 3.75 15.04 9.22
C TYR A 300 3.99 13.56 9.50
N ASN A 301 4.03 13.17 10.76
CA ASN A 301 4.07 11.75 11.11
C ASN A 301 2.65 11.19 11.02
N SER A 302 2.53 9.89 10.71
CA SER A 302 1.21 9.28 10.63
C SER A 302 1.25 7.82 11.04
N PHE A 303 0.10 7.35 11.50
CA PHE A 303 -0.12 5.94 11.78
C PHE A 303 -1.41 5.44 11.14
N GLY A 304 -1.28 4.25 10.56
CA GLY A 304 -2.35 3.52 9.92
C GLY A 304 -1.85 2.22 9.33
N MET A 305 -2.75 1.51 8.68
CA MET A 305 -2.50 0.18 8.14
C MET A 305 -3.42 -0.12 6.96
N THR A 306 -3.22 -1.28 6.35
CA THR A 306 -4.03 -1.74 5.22
C THR A 306 -5.51 -1.83 5.60
N GLU A 307 -5.79 -2.29 6.81
CA GLU A 307 -7.12 -2.46 7.41
C GLU A 307 -7.86 -1.14 7.64
N THR A 308 -7.15 0.00 7.64
CA THR A 308 -7.71 1.35 7.83
C THR A 308 -7.63 2.21 6.58
N CYS A 309 -7.30 1.60 5.43
CA CYS A 309 -7.14 2.23 4.13
C CYS A 309 -6.17 3.41 4.13
N SER A 310 -4.99 3.28 4.77
CA SER A 310 -3.94 4.30 5.04
C SER A 310 -4.02 4.89 6.46
N GLN A 311 -3.55 6.11 6.66
CA GLN A 311 -3.46 6.73 7.98
C GLN A 311 -4.83 7.09 8.56
N PHE A 312 -4.92 7.02 9.89
CA PHE A 312 -6.04 7.52 10.69
C PHE A 312 -5.58 8.38 11.87
N LEU A 313 -4.29 8.32 12.22
CA LEU A 313 -3.61 9.27 13.11
C LEU A 313 -2.62 10.10 12.30
N THR A 314 -2.58 11.41 12.54
CA THR A 314 -1.63 12.31 11.88
C THR A 314 -1.11 13.34 12.89
N ALA A 315 0.21 13.49 12.98
CA ALA A 315 0.87 14.51 13.80
C ALA A 315 1.33 15.65 12.89
N THR A 316 0.99 16.89 13.24
CA THR A 316 1.51 18.08 12.54
C THR A 316 2.96 18.36 12.95
N PRO A 317 3.70 19.21 12.21
CA PRO A 317 5.03 19.66 12.62
C PRO A 317 5.07 20.22 14.05
N GLU A 318 4.04 20.95 14.47
CA GLU A 318 3.92 21.53 15.81
C GLU A 318 3.73 20.45 16.88
N MET A 319 2.90 19.44 16.61
CA MET A 319 2.71 18.30 17.51
C MET A 319 4.01 17.52 17.68
N LEU A 320 4.76 17.29 16.59
CA LEU A 320 6.06 16.61 16.63
C LEU A 320 7.13 17.40 17.37
N HIS A 321 7.07 18.74 17.31
CA HIS A 321 7.94 19.58 18.12
C HIS A 321 7.63 19.44 19.62
N ALA A 322 6.35 19.44 20.00
CA ALA A 322 5.92 19.30 21.39
C ALA A 322 6.12 17.88 21.96
N ARG A 323 5.85 16.85 21.15
CA ARG A 323 5.80 15.44 21.55
C ARG A 323 6.44 14.57 20.44
N PRO A 324 7.78 14.45 20.37
CA PRO A 324 8.47 13.77 19.26
C PRO A 324 8.14 12.28 19.08
N ASP A 325 7.59 11.62 20.11
CA ASP A 325 7.19 10.22 20.08
C ASP A 325 5.71 9.98 19.72
N THR A 326 4.94 11.04 19.46
CA THR A 326 3.56 10.92 19.02
C THR A 326 3.46 10.47 17.56
N VAL A 327 2.41 9.69 17.27
CA VAL A 327 1.93 9.44 15.91
C VAL A 327 0.75 10.34 15.54
N GLY A 328 0.35 11.23 16.45
CA GLY A 328 -0.60 12.31 16.23
C GLY A 328 -2.00 12.05 16.78
N MET A 329 -2.97 12.75 16.20
CA MET A 329 -4.37 12.71 16.61
C MET A 329 -5.25 11.98 15.59
N PRO A 330 -6.36 11.36 16.01
CA PRO A 330 -7.36 10.80 15.12
C PRO A 330 -7.90 11.82 14.12
N SER A 331 -8.10 11.38 12.87
CA SER A 331 -8.88 12.14 11.88
C SER A 331 -10.30 12.37 12.41
N ALA A 332 -10.90 13.53 12.11
CA ALA A 332 -12.19 13.93 12.68
C ALA A 332 -13.36 12.94 12.44
N ASN A 333 -13.26 12.07 11.43
CA ASN A 333 -14.27 11.07 11.08
C ASN A 333 -13.99 9.66 11.61
N VAL A 334 -13.09 9.53 12.59
CA VAL A 334 -12.67 8.26 13.19
C VAL A 334 -12.72 8.35 14.71
N ASP A 335 -13.21 7.29 15.34
CA ASP A 335 -13.14 7.10 16.79
C ASP A 335 -11.96 6.19 17.15
N VAL A 336 -11.11 6.62 18.07
CA VAL A 336 -9.99 5.84 18.60
C VAL A 336 -10.12 5.74 20.11
N LYS A 337 -9.82 4.56 20.67
CA LYS A 337 -9.80 4.34 22.12
C LYS A 337 -8.71 3.36 22.55
N ILE A 338 -8.33 3.43 23.82
CA ILE A 338 -7.48 2.44 24.47
C ILE A 338 -8.36 1.44 25.23
N LYS A 339 -8.19 0.15 24.95
CA LYS A 339 -8.86 -0.94 25.66
C LYS A 339 -7.94 -1.54 26.72
N ASN A 340 -8.50 -1.79 27.90
CA ASN A 340 -7.80 -2.36 29.06
C ASN A 340 -6.50 -1.60 29.42
N PRO A 341 -6.55 -0.26 29.62
CA PRO A 341 -5.37 0.51 29.98
C PRO A 341 -4.78 0.02 31.31
N ASN A 342 -3.45 -0.09 31.38
CA ASN A 342 -2.72 -0.29 32.62
C ASN A 342 -2.72 1.01 33.46
N LYS A 343 -1.95 1.04 34.56
CA LYS A 343 -1.89 2.20 35.45
C LYS A 343 -1.30 3.44 34.77
N GLU A 344 -0.46 3.23 33.78
CA GLU A 344 0.19 4.25 32.96
C GLU A 344 -0.69 4.72 31.78
N GLY A 345 -1.83 4.06 31.54
CA GLY A 345 -2.73 4.37 30.42
C GLY A 345 -2.50 3.54 29.16
N HIS A 346 -1.55 2.60 29.17
CA HIS A 346 -1.19 1.77 28.01
C HIS A 346 -2.16 0.61 27.85
N GLY A 347 -2.71 0.44 26.67
CA GLY A 347 -3.60 -0.69 26.35
C GLY A 347 -3.71 -0.92 24.84
N GLU A 348 -4.63 -1.80 24.44
CA GLU A 348 -4.84 -2.13 23.03
C GLU A 348 -5.48 -0.95 22.28
N LEU A 349 -4.86 -0.52 21.19
CA LEU A 349 -5.36 0.54 20.33
C LEU A 349 -6.51 0.02 19.46
N MET A 350 -7.69 0.58 19.68
CA MET A 350 -8.91 0.23 18.98
C MET A 350 -9.38 1.39 18.10
N ILE A 351 -9.88 1.10 16.90
CA ILE A 351 -10.34 2.10 15.94
C ILE A 351 -11.73 1.75 15.38
N LYS A 352 -12.59 2.76 15.19
CA LYS A 352 -13.84 2.65 14.45
C LYS A 352 -13.97 3.83 13.49
N GLY A 353 -14.38 3.56 12.25
CA GLY A 353 -14.55 4.60 11.25
C GLY A 353 -14.96 4.00 9.91
N ALA A 354 -15.52 4.81 9.02
CA ALA A 354 -15.93 4.35 7.70
C ALA A 354 -14.75 3.98 6.78
N ASN A 355 -13.52 4.34 7.16
CA ASN A 355 -12.27 3.94 6.48
C ASN A 355 -11.78 2.53 6.89
N VAL A 356 -12.31 1.97 7.98
CA VAL A 356 -11.93 0.64 8.47
C VAL A 356 -12.59 -0.43 7.59
N MET A 357 -11.82 -1.44 7.19
CA MET A 357 -12.32 -2.60 6.45
C MET A 357 -13.49 -3.26 7.21
N ASN A 358 -14.37 -3.95 6.50
CA ASN A 358 -15.53 -4.61 7.12
C ASN A 358 -15.18 -5.99 7.70
N VAL A 359 -14.36 -6.77 6.99
CA VAL A 359 -14.01 -8.17 7.31
C VAL A 359 -12.75 -8.54 6.54
N TYR A 360 -11.99 -9.54 6.96
CA TYR A 360 -10.97 -10.16 6.09
C TYR A 360 -11.62 -11.17 5.13
N LEU A 361 -11.22 -11.18 3.85
CA LEU A 361 -11.69 -12.22 2.91
C LEU A 361 -11.03 -13.58 3.17
N TYR A 362 -9.81 -13.55 3.70
CA TYR A 362 -9.04 -14.74 4.04
C TYR A 362 -8.08 -14.40 5.19
N PRO A 363 -7.81 -15.33 6.12
CA PRO A 363 -8.60 -16.52 6.39
C PRO A 363 -9.96 -16.16 7.04
N THR A 364 -10.95 -17.03 6.88
CA THR A 364 -12.34 -16.78 7.31
C THR A 364 -12.61 -17.13 8.78
N ASP A 365 -11.67 -17.77 9.47
CA ASP A 365 -11.77 -18.29 10.84
C ASP A 365 -11.21 -17.34 11.92
N LEU A 366 -10.90 -16.09 11.56
CA LEU A 366 -10.37 -15.11 12.50
C LEU A 366 -11.42 -14.68 13.53
N THR A 367 -11.11 -14.87 14.81
CA THR A 367 -11.92 -14.39 15.94
C THR A 367 -11.30 -13.15 16.58
N GLY A 368 -12.11 -12.35 17.28
CA GLY A 368 -11.62 -11.19 18.05
C GLY A 368 -11.09 -10.01 17.23
N THR A 369 -11.31 -9.98 15.91
CA THR A 369 -10.88 -8.88 15.04
C THR A 369 -11.63 -7.57 15.35
N PHE A 370 -12.93 -7.69 15.64
CA PHE A 370 -13.81 -6.57 15.98
C PHE A 370 -14.47 -6.77 17.33
N GLU A 371 -14.66 -5.68 18.07
CA GLU A 371 -15.40 -5.64 19.33
C GLU A 371 -16.32 -4.40 19.34
N ASN A 372 -17.64 -4.62 19.34
CA ASN A 372 -18.65 -3.55 19.29
C ASN A 372 -18.42 -2.54 18.15
N GLY A 373 -17.98 -3.03 16.99
CA GLY A 373 -17.69 -2.24 15.79
C GLY A 373 -16.31 -1.57 15.78
N TYR A 374 -15.50 -1.70 16.84
CA TYR A 374 -14.10 -1.28 16.84
C TYR A 374 -13.20 -2.41 16.35
N PHE A 375 -12.33 -2.11 15.40
CA PHE A 375 -11.23 -2.97 14.97
C PHE A 375 -10.09 -2.93 15.99
N ASN A 376 -9.56 -4.10 16.37
CA ASN A 376 -8.37 -4.21 17.19
C ASN A 376 -7.13 -4.17 16.30
N THR A 377 -6.32 -3.12 16.43
CA THR A 377 -5.09 -2.95 15.62
C THR A 377 -4.00 -3.97 15.99
N GLY A 378 -4.06 -4.51 17.21
CA GLY A 378 -3.04 -5.34 17.84
C GLY A 378 -1.85 -4.55 18.39
N ASP A 379 -1.86 -3.22 18.29
CA ASP A 379 -0.81 -2.33 18.79
C ASP A 379 -1.14 -1.82 20.20
N ILE A 380 -0.11 -1.58 21.01
CA ILE A 380 -0.24 -1.02 22.35
C ILE A 380 0.08 0.46 22.32
N ALA A 381 -0.87 1.28 22.78
CA ALA A 381 -0.78 2.72 22.76
C ALA A 381 -1.31 3.36 24.04
N GLU A 382 -1.03 4.65 24.20
CA GLU A 382 -1.70 5.55 25.13
C GLU A 382 -2.29 6.73 24.35
N ILE A 383 -3.31 7.37 24.92
CA ILE A 383 -3.85 8.66 24.45
C ILE A 383 -3.71 9.63 25.61
N ASP A 384 -2.98 10.73 25.42
CA ASP A 384 -2.83 11.72 26.47
C ASP A 384 -4.03 12.70 26.54
N HIS A 385 -3.95 13.65 27.47
CA HIS A 385 -5.00 14.63 27.71
C HIS A 385 -5.27 15.60 26.55
N GLU A 386 -4.33 15.77 25.61
CA GLU A 386 -4.52 16.57 24.39
C GLU A 386 -5.04 15.72 23.22
N GLY A 387 -5.14 14.40 23.42
CA GLY A 387 -5.58 13.45 22.41
C GLY A 387 -4.44 12.90 21.55
N TYR A 388 -3.18 13.15 21.92
CA TYR A 388 -2.03 12.63 21.19
C TYR A 388 -1.88 11.14 21.47
N VAL A 389 -1.64 10.36 20.42
CA VAL A 389 -1.44 8.93 20.52
C VAL A 389 0.04 8.59 20.46
N MET A 390 0.53 7.82 21.42
CA MET A 390 1.88 7.28 21.43
C MET A 390 1.81 5.75 21.33
N ILE A 391 2.62 5.15 20.45
CA ILE A 391 2.66 3.70 20.25
C ILE A 391 3.92 3.13 20.92
N TYR A 392 3.72 2.29 21.93
CA TYR A 392 4.79 1.73 22.77
C TYR A 392 5.31 0.40 22.24
N ASP A 393 4.38 -0.49 21.91
CA ASP A 393 4.68 -1.81 21.40
C ASP A 393 3.85 -1.96 20.13
N ARG A 394 4.53 -2.09 18.99
CA ARG A 394 3.84 -2.61 17.81
C ARG A 394 3.48 -4.06 18.10
N ARG A 395 2.49 -4.62 17.40
CA ARG A 395 2.11 -6.05 17.54
C ARG A 395 3.33 -6.89 17.94
N LYS A 396 3.29 -7.57 19.10
CA LYS A 396 4.45 -8.20 19.79
C LYS A 396 5.36 -9.09 18.92
N ASP A 397 4.88 -9.43 17.72
CA ASP A 397 5.47 -10.28 16.72
C ASP A 397 5.52 -9.61 15.32
N LEU A 398 5.93 -8.32 15.24
CA LEU A 398 6.13 -7.60 13.97
C LEU A 398 7.52 -6.94 13.93
N ILE A 399 8.26 -7.17 12.85
CA ILE A 399 9.53 -6.52 12.51
C ILE A 399 9.26 -5.54 11.36
N ILE A 400 9.75 -4.31 11.43
CA ILE A 400 9.66 -3.35 10.31
C ILE A 400 11.04 -3.06 9.76
N SER A 401 11.23 -3.37 8.48
CA SER A 401 12.49 -3.18 7.75
C SER A 401 12.24 -2.25 6.56
N GLY A 402 12.73 -1.02 6.64
CA GLY A 402 12.55 -0.03 5.56
C GLY A 402 11.08 0.29 5.22
N GLY A 403 10.17 0.18 6.18
CA GLY A 403 8.73 0.36 6.00
C GLY A 403 7.97 -0.89 5.54
N GLU A 404 8.66 -2.00 5.27
CA GLU A 404 8.05 -3.29 4.97
C GLU A 404 7.73 -4.06 6.26
N ASN A 405 6.53 -4.63 6.36
CA ASN A 405 6.11 -5.41 7.52
C ASN A 405 6.56 -6.88 7.39
N ILE A 406 7.40 -7.33 8.30
CA ILE A 406 7.93 -8.71 8.36
C ILE A 406 7.42 -9.40 9.62
N TYR A 407 6.77 -10.54 9.43
CA TYR A 407 6.14 -11.27 10.52
C TYR A 407 6.96 -12.52 10.82
N PRO A 408 7.56 -12.63 12.02
CA PRO A 408 8.39 -13.77 12.43
C PRO A 408 7.78 -15.12 12.09
N TYR A 409 6.48 -15.30 12.34
CA TYR A 409 5.78 -16.55 12.05
C TYR A 409 5.95 -17.06 10.61
N GLN A 410 5.95 -16.16 9.60
CA GLN A 410 6.14 -16.57 8.20
C GLN A 410 7.53 -17.18 7.99
N ILE A 411 8.55 -16.55 8.57
CA ILE A 411 9.94 -16.98 8.50
C ILE A 411 10.11 -18.29 9.27
N GLU A 412 9.58 -18.35 10.49
CA GLU A 412 9.61 -19.51 11.38
C GLU A 412 8.94 -20.73 10.74
N THR A 413 7.82 -20.54 10.06
CA THR A 413 7.07 -21.60 9.38
C THR A 413 7.89 -22.20 8.24
N VAL A 414 8.48 -21.37 7.37
CA VAL A 414 9.33 -21.86 6.29
C VAL A 414 10.61 -22.48 6.86
N ALA A 415 11.24 -21.86 7.85
CA ALA A 415 12.45 -22.40 8.48
C ALA A 415 12.23 -23.81 9.05
N LYS A 416 11.10 -24.06 9.73
CA LYS A 416 10.74 -25.38 10.26
C LYS A 416 10.41 -26.44 9.21
N GLN A 417 10.23 -26.05 7.94
CA GLN A 417 10.09 -27.00 6.83
C GLN A 417 11.44 -27.44 6.25
N PHE A 418 12.54 -26.77 6.62
CA PHE A 418 13.88 -27.15 6.16
C PHE A 418 14.34 -28.46 6.84
N PRO A 419 14.82 -29.47 6.08
CA PRO A 419 15.31 -30.72 6.64
C PRO A 419 16.42 -30.51 7.68
N GLY A 420 16.17 -30.97 8.92
CA GLY A 420 17.12 -30.91 10.03
C GLY A 420 16.88 -29.76 11.02
N ILE A 421 15.98 -28.82 10.75
CA ILE A 421 15.53 -27.83 11.75
C ILE A 421 14.34 -28.42 12.50
N SER A 422 14.47 -28.56 13.82
CA SER A 422 13.38 -29.08 14.69
C SER A 422 12.51 -27.95 15.24
N ASP A 423 13.07 -26.78 15.47
CA ASP A 423 12.34 -25.60 15.93
C ASP A 423 13.03 -24.31 15.47
N ALA A 424 12.28 -23.21 15.38
CA ALA A 424 12.79 -21.92 14.94
C ALA A 424 11.98 -20.74 15.50
N VAL A 425 12.69 -19.64 15.79
CA VAL A 425 12.11 -18.36 16.20
C VAL A 425 12.83 -17.21 15.50
N CYS A 426 12.06 -16.25 15.01
CA CYS A 426 12.60 -15.06 14.38
C CYS A 426 12.34 -13.82 15.27
N VAL A 427 13.33 -12.94 15.35
CA VAL A 427 13.24 -11.68 16.10
C VAL A 427 13.77 -10.52 15.27
N GLY A 428 13.34 -9.30 15.60
CA GLY A 428 13.89 -8.08 15.01
C GLY A 428 15.24 -7.77 15.64
N HIS A 429 16.30 -7.74 14.82
CA HIS A 429 17.62 -7.27 15.21
C HIS A 429 17.79 -5.81 14.77
N PRO A 430 18.31 -4.91 15.61
CA PRO A 430 18.58 -3.53 15.21
C PRO A 430 19.46 -3.45 13.96
N ASP A 431 19.13 -2.54 13.03
CA ASP A 431 19.91 -2.28 11.82
C ASP A 431 19.89 -0.77 11.55
N ASP A 432 21.07 -0.16 11.46
CA ASP A 432 21.21 1.30 11.32
C ASP A 432 20.62 1.85 10.01
N THR A 433 20.47 1.00 9.00
CA THR A 433 19.93 1.38 7.70
C THR A 433 18.42 1.17 7.64
N TRP A 434 17.96 -0.02 8.04
CA TRP A 434 16.57 -0.46 7.83
C TRP A 434 15.68 -0.34 9.07
N GLY A 435 16.22 0.14 10.19
CA GLY A 435 15.57 0.18 11.50
C GLY A 435 15.67 -1.17 12.20
N GLN A 436 15.09 -2.22 11.60
CA GLN A 436 15.25 -3.61 12.06
C GLN A 436 15.39 -4.56 10.87
N VAL A 437 16.10 -5.66 11.08
CA VAL A 437 16.18 -6.78 10.14
C VAL A 437 15.91 -8.11 10.84
N PRO A 438 15.43 -9.15 10.13
CA PRO A 438 15.13 -10.42 10.78
C PRO A 438 16.40 -11.18 11.17
N LYS A 439 16.44 -11.69 12.40
CA LYS A 439 17.44 -12.65 12.92
C LYS A 439 16.72 -13.95 13.26
N LEU A 440 17.20 -15.06 12.71
CA LEU A 440 16.64 -16.39 12.90
C LEU A 440 17.48 -17.19 13.89
N TYR A 441 16.84 -17.63 14.98
CA TYR A 441 17.35 -18.66 15.87
C TYR A 441 16.73 -20.00 15.49
N PHE A 442 17.53 -21.06 15.43
CA PHE A 442 17.03 -22.40 15.07
C PHE A 442 17.69 -23.50 15.89
N VAL A 443 16.94 -24.56 16.15
CA VAL A 443 17.40 -25.78 16.82
C VAL A 443 17.60 -26.86 15.77
N SER A 444 18.73 -27.55 15.83
CA SER A 444 19.05 -28.62 14.89
C SER A 444 20.02 -29.63 15.51
N GLU A 445 19.74 -30.91 15.33
CA GLU A 445 20.67 -31.99 15.71
C GLU A 445 21.82 -32.14 14.71
N SER A 446 21.61 -31.75 13.46
CA SER A 446 22.61 -31.80 12.39
C SER A 446 23.31 -30.46 12.18
N ASP A 447 24.43 -30.49 11.45
CA ASP A 447 25.06 -29.26 10.98
C ASP A 447 24.37 -28.80 9.71
N ILE A 448 23.66 -27.67 9.82
CA ILE A 448 22.93 -27.05 8.73
C ILE A 448 23.84 -26.05 8.02
N SER A 449 24.01 -26.21 6.71
CA SER A 449 24.69 -25.21 5.89
C SER A 449 23.86 -23.93 5.82
N LYS A 450 24.43 -22.83 6.34
CA LYS A 450 23.83 -21.49 6.26
C LYS A 450 23.45 -21.11 4.82
N ALA A 451 24.27 -21.48 3.84
CA ALA A 451 24.01 -21.20 2.43
C ALA A 451 22.78 -21.96 1.90
N GLN A 452 22.62 -23.24 2.29
CA GLN A 452 21.45 -24.04 1.89
C GLN A 452 20.16 -23.50 2.54
N LEU A 453 20.22 -23.11 3.81
CA LEU A 453 19.07 -22.53 4.50
C LEU A 453 18.66 -21.19 3.88
N ILE A 454 19.62 -20.30 3.56
CA ILE A 454 19.34 -19.04 2.86
C ILE A 454 18.70 -19.30 1.48
N ALA A 455 19.25 -20.26 0.72
CA ALA A 455 18.71 -20.62 -0.60
C ALA A 455 17.26 -21.13 -0.49
N TYR A 456 16.98 -21.98 0.50
CA TYR A 456 15.64 -22.49 0.75
C TYR A 456 14.66 -21.39 1.15
N LEU A 457 15.03 -20.53 2.10
CA LEU A 457 14.19 -19.40 2.52
C LEU A 457 13.92 -18.44 1.35
N SER A 458 14.92 -18.16 0.52
CA SER A 458 14.79 -17.26 -0.64
C SER A 458 13.86 -17.80 -1.73
N GLN A 459 13.58 -19.10 -1.77
CA GLN A 459 12.60 -19.69 -2.69
C GLN A 459 11.15 -19.47 -2.24
N HIS A 460 10.93 -19.25 -0.94
CA HIS A 460 9.60 -19.25 -0.32
C HIS A 460 9.22 -17.90 0.31
N LEU A 461 10.18 -16.99 0.48
CA LEU A 461 10.02 -15.70 1.13
C LEU A 461 10.62 -14.58 0.28
N ALA A 462 9.90 -13.47 0.18
CA ALA A 462 10.42 -12.22 -0.39
C ALA A 462 11.79 -11.85 0.21
N LYS A 463 12.68 -11.28 -0.61
CA LYS A 463 14.08 -10.99 -0.23
C LYS A 463 14.22 -10.22 1.08
N TYR A 464 13.34 -9.25 1.34
CA TYR A 464 13.38 -8.43 2.56
C TYR A 464 12.98 -9.20 3.83
N LYS A 465 12.27 -10.32 3.70
CA LYS A 465 11.86 -11.20 4.80
C LYS A 465 12.94 -12.24 5.15
N VAL A 466 13.85 -12.55 4.24
CA VAL A 466 14.92 -13.52 4.48
C VAL A 466 15.85 -12.97 5.59
N PRO A 467 16.11 -13.71 6.68
CA PRO A 467 16.96 -13.27 7.76
C PRO A 467 18.36 -12.88 7.29
N LYS A 468 18.89 -11.78 7.85
CA LYS A 468 20.31 -11.40 7.65
C LYS A 468 21.24 -12.11 8.63
N HIS A 469 20.71 -12.51 9.78
CA HIS A 469 21.46 -13.15 10.87
C HIS A 469 20.84 -14.51 11.19
N PHE A 470 21.70 -15.49 11.48
CA PHE A 470 21.33 -16.87 11.77
C PHE A 470 22.15 -17.35 12.97
N GLU A 471 21.48 -18.00 13.91
CA GLU A 471 22.12 -18.52 15.12
C GLU A 471 21.54 -19.90 15.45
N LYS A 472 22.40 -20.92 15.48
CA LYS A 472 22.04 -22.26 15.96
C LYS A 472 22.07 -22.23 17.49
N VAL A 473 21.00 -22.69 18.13
CA VAL A 473 20.88 -22.77 19.59
C VAL A 473 20.44 -24.15 20.02
N ASP A 474 20.88 -24.56 21.20
CA ASP A 474 20.52 -25.88 21.74
C ASP A 474 19.04 -25.95 22.12
N THR A 475 18.49 -24.85 22.66
CA THR A 475 17.09 -24.75 23.07
C THR A 475 16.54 -23.35 22.82
N LEU A 476 15.22 -23.25 22.64
CA LEU A 476 14.51 -21.97 22.60
C LEU A 476 13.85 -21.67 23.95
N PRO A 477 13.75 -20.38 24.35
CA PRO A 477 13.25 -20.02 25.66
C PRO A 477 11.72 -20.13 25.69
N TYR A 478 11.19 -21.26 26.12
CA TYR A 478 9.77 -21.45 26.40
C TYR A 478 9.45 -21.25 27.89
N THR A 479 8.24 -20.78 28.20
CA THR A 479 7.70 -20.83 29.56
C THR A 479 7.39 -22.27 29.96
N SER A 480 7.18 -22.53 31.25
CA SER A 480 6.68 -23.81 31.75
C SER A 480 5.33 -24.22 31.16
N THR A 481 4.57 -23.27 30.61
CA THR A 481 3.30 -23.50 29.90
C THR A 481 3.48 -23.70 28.39
N GLY A 482 4.71 -23.81 27.88
CA GLY A 482 5.02 -23.98 26.46
C GLY A 482 4.90 -22.71 25.61
N LYS A 483 4.85 -21.53 26.22
CA LYS A 483 4.76 -20.25 25.49
C LYS A 483 6.15 -19.71 25.17
N LEU A 484 6.44 -19.44 23.91
CA LEU A 484 7.73 -18.89 23.48
C LEU A 484 7.97 -17.50 24.08
N GLN A 485 9.17 -17.28 24.62
CA GLN A 485 9.61 -16.02 25.23
C GLN A 485 10.58 -15.28 24.29
N ARG A 486 10.08 -14.75 23.16
CA ARG A 486 10.88 -14.00 22.16
C ARG A 486 11.74 -12.90 22.79
N ASN A 487 11.24 -12.27 23.85
CA ASN A 487 11.93 -11.21 24.58
C ASN A 487 13.28 -11.61 25.20
N LYS A 488 13.48 -12.90 25.51
CA LYS A 488 14.77 -13.40 26.03
C LYS A 488 15.87 -13.47 24.97
N LEU A 489 15.51 -13.42 23.69
CA LEU A 489 16.44 -13.51 22.56
C LEU A 489 16.95 -12.15 22.09
N TYR A 490 16.40 -11.04 22.59
CA TYR A 490 16.91 -9.69 22.28
C TYR A 490 18.20 -9.33 23.04
N ARG A 491 18.75 -10.22 23.89
CA ARG A 491 19.87 -9.95 24.82
C ARG A 491 21.18 -10.67 24.49
N GLY A 492 21.41 -11.05 23.24
CA GLY A 492 22.70 -11.54 22.74
C GLY A 492 23.09 -10.78 21.49
#